data_AF-A0A6G4XWV3-F1
#
_entry.id   AF-A0A6G4XWV3-F1
#
_cell.length_a   1.000
_cell.length_b   1.000
_cell.length_c   1.000
_cell.angle_alpha   90.00
_cell.angle_beta   90.00
_cell.angle_gamma   90.00
#
_symmetry.space_group_name_H-M   'P 1'
#
loop_
_entity.id
_entity.type
_entity.pdbx_description
1 polymer ?
#
loop_
_entity_poly.entity_id
_entity_poly.type
_entity_poly.pdbx_seq_one_letter_code
_entity_poly.pdbx_strand_id
1 'polypeptide(L)'
;MGGKSGAGECAGEWEPHWAVDRWAAEARLVREAEGLGADGLVGVRLGAGRCLAVDTRDARVVQAEGAFPLLPDAATWVPPDRELLRAGLIDGERLHPLVAQALGVRAAQAEASDREPAGRTHLVDCRGARHRLALVDGVLSPLDHEPAEIQRESLLAALGGPPMPCLQVIDDAHRNPASLTGIRERLAHGDFAGAFDVLESLLGPGAHLRDGPLRDVLETALRRRIDHGLYRSGLGQPGPPGTEYRKRRAAVRTHPRQALGR
;
A
#
# COMPACT_ATOMS: atom_id res chain seq x y z
N MET A 1 -15.34 -14.84 -57.29
CA MET A 1 -15.00 -13.75 -56.35
C MET A 1 -15.75 -14.01 -55.06
N GLY A 2 -15.18 -14.14 -53.88
CA GLY A 2 -13.87 -13.74 -53.37
C GLY A 2 -14.09 -13.01 -52.05
N GLY A 3 -13.78 -13.67 -50.92
CA GLY A 3 -13.58 -13.05 -49.60
C GLY A 3 -14.84 -12.64 -48.82
N LYS A 4 -14.89 -12.64 -47.49
CA LYS A 4 -13.88 -12.85 -46.47
C LYS A 4 -14.55 -13.35 -45.18
N SER A 5 -13.80 -14.16 -44.45
CA SER A 5 -13.96 -14.50 -43.05
C SER A 5 -14.14 -13.27 -42.15
N GLY A 6 -14.85 -13.48 -41.05
CA GLY A 6 -14.95 -12.56 -39.93
C GLY A 6 -15.62 -13.23 -38.75
N ALA A 7 -15.08 -14.37 -38.31
CA ALA A 7 -15.31 -14.86 -36.95
C ALA A 7 -14.69 -13.82 -36.00
N GLY A 8 -15.49 -12.87 -35.57
CA GLY A 8 -15.20 -11.95 -34.49
C GLY A 8 -15.91 -12.47 -33.25
N GLU A 9 -15.28 -13.46 -32.61
CA GLU A 9 -15.57 -13.84 -31.23
C GLU A 9 -15.18 -12.64 -30.36
N CYS A 10 -16.11 -11.69 -30.20
CA CYS A 10 -15.97 -10.61 -29.25
C CYS A 10 -16.13 -11.21 -27.87
N ALA A 11 -14.98 -11.44 -27.24
CA ALA A 11 -14.73 -11.58 -25.82
C ALA A 11 -15.93 -11.19 -24.95
N GLY A 12 -16.40 -12.16 -24.16
CA GLY A 12 -17.46 -11.99 -23.19
C GLY A 12 -17.28 -10.69 -22.40
N GLU A 13 -18.28 -9.82 -22.52
CA GLU A 13 -18.46 -8.67 -21.65
C GLU A 13 -18.37 -9.18 -20.22
N TRP A 14 -17.42 -8.67 -19.46
CA TRP A 14 -17.33 -8.92 -18.03
C TRP A 14 -18.54 -8.21 -17.42
N GLU A 15 -19.69 -8.88 -17.38
CA GLU A 15 -20.86 -8.38 -16.69
C GLU A 15 -20.44 -8.08 -15.24
N PRO A 16 -20.48 -6.81 -14.80
CA PRO A 16 -19.91 -6.49 -13.51
C PRO A 16 -20.81 -7.06 -12.43
N HIS A 17 -20.35 -8.10 -11.76
CA HIS A 17 -21.10 -8.73 -10.68
C HIS A 17 -21.12 -7.82 -9.44
N TRP A 18 -22.32 -7.52 -8.96
CA TRP A 18 -22.54 -6.66 -7.80
C TRP A 18 -22.07 -7.34 -6.51
N ALA A 19 -21.44 -6.56 -5.62
CA ALA A 19 -20.97 -7.05 -4.31
C ALA A 19 -22.08 -7.10 -3.25
N VAL A 20 -23.23 -7.68 -3.60
CA VAL A 20 -24.44 -7.69 -2.76
C VAL A 20 -24.17 -8.31 -1.38
N ASP A 21 -23.32 -9.33 -1.32
CA ASP A 21 -22.88 -10.01 -0.11
C ASP A 21 -22.12 -9.09 0.87
N ARG A 22 -21.56 -7.98 0.38
CA ARG A 22 -20.76 -7.04 1.16
C ARG A 22 -21.47 -5.72 1.47
N TRP A 23 -22.53 -5.38 0.73
CA TRP A 23 -23.19 -4.08 0.87
C TRP A 23 -23.61 -3.77 2.31
N ALA A 24 -24.11 -4.74 3.06
CA ALA A 24 -24.51 -4.53 4.45
C ALA A 24 -23.33 -4.20 5.38
N ALA A 25 -22.17 -4.85 5.18
CA ALA A 25 -20.97 -4.57 5.96
C ALA A 25 -20.38 -3.19 5.63
N GLU A 26 -20.29 -2.85 4.34
CA GLU A 26 -19.82 -1.55 3.87
C GLU A 26 -20.78 -0.42 4.30
N ALA A 27 -22.09 -0.67 4.29
CA ALA A 27 -23.10 0.28 4.74
C ALA A 27 -22.97 0.63 6.23
N ARG A 28 -22.60 -0.33 7.08
CA ARG A 28 -22.33 -0.07 8.50
C ARG A 28 -21.12 0.87 8.66
N LEU A 29 -20.04 0.64 7.92
CA LEU A 29 -18.85 1.50 7.93
C LEU A 29 -19.17 2.94 7.48
N VAL A 30 -19.98 3.09 6.43
CA VAL A 30 -20.42 4.42 5.97
C VAL A 30 -21.19 5.15 7.05
N ARG A 31 -22.10 4.47 7.75
CA ARG A 31 -22.93 5.10 8.78
C ARG A 31 -22.13 5.47 10.02
N GLU A 32 -21.21 4.62 10.45
CA GLU A 32 -20.25 4.93 11.50
C GLU A 32 -19.41 6.17 11.15
N ALA A 33 -18.88 6.23 9.92
CA ALA A 33 -18.08 7.37 9.46
C ALA A 33 -18.86 8.69 9.38
N GLU A 34 -20.17 8.63 9.12
CA GLU A 34 -21.08 9.79 9.11
C GLU A 34 -21.66 10.10 10.50
N GLY A 35 -21.25 9.39 11.56
CA GLY A 35 -21.74 9.59 12.93
C GLY A 35 -23.21 9.21 13.12
N LEU A 36 -23.75 8.37 12.24
CA LEU A 36 -25.11 7.84 12.32
C LEU A 36 -25.10 6.57 13.19
N GLY A 37 -26.24 6.21 13.78
CA GLY A 37 -26.37 4.98 14.59
C GLY A 37 -26.03 3.70 13.80
N ALA A 38 -26.03 2.52 14.41
CA ALA A 38 -25.68 1.27 13.71
C ALA A 38 -26.74 0.79 12.69
N ASP A 39 -28.01 1.18 12.91
CA ASP A 39 -29.18 0.71 12.14
C ASP A 39 -29.80 1.78 11.23
N GLY A 40 -30.03 1.45 9.96
CA GLY A 40 -30.66 2.35 8.98
C GLY A 40 -30.36 1.99 7.53
N LEU A 41 -30.89 2.81 6.61
CA LEU A 41 -30.74 2.62 5.17
C LEU A 41 -29.48 3.31 4.63
N VAL A 42 -28.80 2.65 3.70
CA VAL A 42 -27.70 3.21 2.89
C VAL A 42 -27.99 2.96 1.42
N GLY A 43 -27.92 4.00 0.59
CA GLY A 43 -28.21 3.89 -0.83
C GLY A 43 -27.04 3.31 -1.63
N VAL A 44 -27.31 2.41 -2.57
CA VAL A 44 -26.34 1.81 -3.50
C VAL A 44 -26.65 2.27 -4.92
N ARG A 45 -25.68 2.90 -5.58
CA ARG A 45 -25.83 3.39 -6.96
C ARG A 45 -25.42 2.32 -7.96
N LEU A 46 -26.35 1.91 -8.83
CA LEU A 46 -26.12 0.87 -9.85
C LEU A 46 -25.82 1.45 -11.26
N GLY A 47 -25.58 2.76 -11.34
CA GLY A 47 -25.47 3.49 -12.60
C GLY A 47 -26.82 3.83 -13.25
N ALA A 48 -26.80 4.68 -14.27
CA ALA A 48 -27.98 5.13 -15.03
C ALA A 48 -29.13 5.73 -14.17
N GLY A 49 -28.80 6.34 -13.03
CA GLY A 49 -29.79 6.95 -12.12
C GLY A 49 -30.55 5.95 -11.25
N ARG A 50 -30.23 4.64 -11.32
CA ARG A 50 -30.83 3.62 -10.44
C ARG A 50 -30.14 3.60 -9.09
N CYS A 51 -30.92 3.65 -8.03
CA CYS A 51 -30.47 3.54 -6.64
C CYS A 51 -31.30 2.46 -5.93
N LEU A 52 -30.62 1.54 -5.26
CA LEU A 52 -31.22 0.67 -4.26
C LEU A 52 -30.88 1.21 -2.87
N ALA A 53 -31.48 0.69 -1.81
CA ALA A 53 -30.97 0.85 -0.46
C ALA A 53 -30.78 -0.50 0.21
N VAL A 54 -29.73 -0.60 1.02
CA VAL A 54 -29.50 -1.74 1.92
C VAL A 54 -29.85 -1.31 3.35
N ASP A 55 -30.66 -2.11 4.02
CA ASP A 55 -30.95 -1.96 5.44
C ASP A 55 -29.88 -2.68 6.26
N THR A 56 -29.19 -1.96 7.15
CA THR A 56 -28.10 -2.53 7.95
C THR A 56 -28.58 -3.48 9.05
N ARG A 57 -29.88 -3.51 9.36
CA ARG A 57 -30.49 -4.35 10.41
C ARG A 57 -30.60 -5.81 9.98
N ASP A 58 -31.17 -6.04 8.80
CA ASP A 58 -31.48 -7.37 8.27
C ASP A 58 -30.75 -7.65 6.94
N ALA A 59 -29.83 -6.77 6.52
CA ALA A 59 -29.09 -6.85 5.26
C ALA A 59 -30.01 -6.88 4.02
N ARG A 60 -31.26 -6.43 4.14
CA ARG A 60 -32.23 -6.49 3.07
C ARG A 60 -31.99 -5.36 2.07
N VAL A 61 -32.01 -5.73 0.78
CA VAL A 61 -32.00 -4.75 -0.31
C VAL A 61 -33.44 -4.38 -0.65
N VAL A 62 -33.72 -3.09 -0.62
CA VAL A 62 -35.03 -2.51 -0.91
C VAL A 62 -34.91 -1.44 -1.99
N GLN A 63 -35.99 -1.23 -2.74
CA GLN A 63 -36.16 0.01 -3.48
C GLN A 63 -36.44 1.10 -2.46
N ALA A 64 -35.66 2.17 -2.45
CA ALA A 64 -35.90 3.28 -1.54
C ALA A 64 -35.71 4.61 -2.27
N GLU A 65 -36.70 5.48 -2.10
CA GLU A 65 -36.66 6.88 -2.48
C GLU A 65 -36.51 7.70 -1.20
N GLY A 66 -35.53 8.60 -1.13
CA GLY A 66 -35.29 9.42 0.06
C GLY A 66 -33.84 9.84 0.25
N ALA A 67 -33.58 10.57 1.34
CA ALA A 67 -32.27 11.09 1.71
C ALA A 67 -31.54 10.11 2.64
N PHE A 68 -30.60 9.34 2.09
CA PHE A 68 -29.75 8.42 2.83
C PHE A 68 -28.28 8.65 2.45
N PRO A 69 -27.31 8.29 3.30
CA PRO A 69 -25.91 8.21 2.89
C PRO A 69 -25.76 7.18 1.77
N LEU A 70 -24.82 7.44 0.85
CA LEU A 70 -24.56 6.56 -0.29
C LEU A 70 -23.31 5.70 -0.06
N LEU A 71 -23.39 4.44 -0.49
CA LEU A 71 -22.25 3.54 -0.59
C LEU A 71 -21.22 4.12 -1.57
N PRO A 72 -19.91 4.01 -1.29
CA PRO A 72 -18.88 4.33 -2.27
C PRO A 72 -19.05 3.49 -3.54
N ASP A 73 -18.82 4.09 -4.71
CA ASP A 73 -18.97 3.41 -6.00
C ASP A 73 -18.12 2.14 -6.10
N ALA A 74 -16.91 2.15 -5.50
CA ALA A 74 -16.03 0.99 -5.43
C ALA A 74 -16.60 -0.19 -4.62
N ALA A 75 -17.55 0.06 -3.71
CA ALA A 75 -18.19 -0.97 -2.90
C ALA A 75 -19.47 -1.53 -3.56
N THR A 76 -19.95 -0.91 -4.65
CA THR A 76 -21.07 -1.44 -5.45
C THR A 76 -20.66 -2.74 -6.17
N TRP A 77 -19.44 -2.75 -6.68
CA TRP A 77 -18.92 -3.80 -7.56
C TRP A 77 -18.01 -4.73 -6.79
N VAL A 78 -17.95 -6.00 -7.18
CA VAL A 78 -16.91 -6.86 -6.64
C VAL A 78 -15.55 -6.42 -7.19
N PRO A 79 -14.51 -6.30 -6.33
CA PRO A 79 -13.19 -5.90 -6.78
C PRO A 79 -12.59 -6.90 -7.79
N PRO A 80 -11.91 -6.43 -8.85
CA PRO A 80 -11.25 -7.29 -9.83
C PRO A 80 -10.31 -8.32 -9.20
N ASP A 81 -9.61 -7.95 -8.14
CA ASP A 81 -8.71 -8.86 -7.41
C ASP A 81 -9.44 -10.09 -6.85
N ARG A 82 -10.72 -9.94 -6.42
CA ARG A 82 -11.54 -11.08 -5.97
C ARG A 82 -11.97 -11.97 -7.13
N GLU A 83 -12.23 -11.41 -8.31
CA GLU A 83 -12.52 -12.19 -9.52
C GLU A 83 -11.31 -13.03 -9.91
N LEU A 84 -10.13 -12.42 -9.94
CA LEU A 84 -8.89 -13.09 -10.30
C LEU A 84 -8.58 -14.24 -9.33
N LEU A 85 -8.79 -14.03 -8.02
CA LEU A 85 -8.65 -15.08 -7.01
C LEU A 85 -9.68 -16.21 -7.20
N ARG A 86 -10.97 -15.88 -7.40
CA ARG A 86 -12.03 -16.88 -7.63
C ARG A 86 -11.79 -17.70 -8.90
N ALA A 87 -11.22 -17.08 -9.92
CA ALA A 87 -10.85 -17.73 -11.17
C ALA A 87 -9.52 -18.51 -11.08
N GLY A 88 -8.79 -18.44 -9.96
CA GLY A 88 -7.49 -19.08 -9.79
C GLY A 88 -6.40 -18.52 -10.72
N LEU A 89 -6.58 -17.29 -11.23
CA LEU A 89 -5.63 -16.64 -12.13
C LEU A 89 -4.45 -16.00 -11.38
N ILE A 90 -4.67 -15.71 -10.08
CA ILE A 90 -3.65 -15.25 -9.14
C ILE A 90 -3.83 -15.95 -7.80
N ASP A 91 -2.73 -16.14 -7.09
CA ASP A 91 -2.73 -16.57 -5.70
C ASP A 91 -2.60 -15.36 -4.76
N GLY A 92 -2.97 -15.56 -3.50
CA GLY A 92 -2.90 -14.52 -2.46
C GLY A 92 -1.50 -13.92 -2.27
N GLU A 93 -0.44 -14.65 -2.62
CA GLU A 93 0.96 -14.22 -2.54
C GLU A 93 1.35 -13.21 -3.62
N ARG A 94 0.61 -13.20 -4.75
CA ARG A 94 0.83 -12.22 -5.84
C ARG A 94 0.11 -10.91 -5.60
N LEU A 95 -0.73 -10.83 -4.57
CA LEU A 95 -1.39 -9.60 -4.16
C LEU A 95 -0.49 -8.76 -3.27
N HIS A 96 -0.64 -7.43 -3.38
CA HIS A 96 -0.02 -6.53 -2.42
C HIS A 96 -0.54 -6.84 -1.00
N PRO A 97 0.30 -6.83 0.05
CA PRO A 97 -0.10 -7.24 1.40
C PRO A 97 -1.35 -6.54 1.95
N LEU A 98 -1.47 -5.23 1.74
CA LEU A 98 -2.67 -4.46 2.12
C LEU A 98 -3.93 -4.92 1.38
N VAL A 99 -3.81 -5.28 0.11
CA VAL A 99 -4.93 -5.78 -0.70
C VAL A 99 -5.31 -7.18 -0.22
N ALA A 100 -4.34 -8.08 -0.03
CA ALA A 100 -4.61 -9.41 0.50
C ALA A 100 -5.35 -9.34 1.86
N GLN A 101 -4.88 -8.50 2.77
CA GLN A 101 -5.52 -8.25 4.06
C GLN A 101 -6.95 -7.71 3.90
N ALA A 102 -7.17 -6.69 3.07
CA ALA A 102 -8.50 -6.12 2.83
C ALA A 102 -9.47 -7.15 2.21
N LEU A 103 -8.97 -8.10 1.44
CA LEU A 103 -9.79 -9.16 0.85
C LEU A 103 -10.09 -10.31 1.81
N GLY A 104 -9.47 -10.33 3.00
CA GLY A 104 -9.58 -11.45 3.95
C GLY A 104 -8.85 -12.69 3.46
N VAL A 105 -8.04 -12.56 2.41
CA VAL A 105 -7.08 -13.59 2.02
C VAL A 105 -6.00 -13.49 3.08
N ARG A 106 -5.88 -14.53 3.91
CA ARG A 106 -4.57 -14.75 4.53
C ARG A 106 -3.63 -14.93 3.34
N ALA A 107 -2.95 -13.85 2.93
CA ALA A 107 -1.61 -14.03 2.39
C ALA A 107 -0.97 -14.96 3.41
N ALA A 108 -0.54 -16.15 2.98
CA ALA A 108 0.33 -16.99 3.80
C ALA A 108 1.53 -16.09 4.09
N GLN A 109 1.47 -15.33 5.20
CA GLN A 109 1.95 -13.95 5.35
C GLN A 109 3.10 -13.65 4.41
N ALA A 110 2.79 -13.34 3.12
CA ALA A 110 3.64 -13.68 1.97
C ALA A 110 4.97 -14.19 2.46
N GLU A 111 5.05 -15.50 2.76
CA GLU A 111 6.23 -16.08 3.39
C GLU A 111 7.38 -15.56 2.58
N ALA A 112 8.07 -14.57 3.15
CA ALA A 112 9.48 -14.55 3.07
C ALA A 112 10.09 -14.66 1.67
N SER A 113 9.46 -14.20 0.59
CA SER A 113 10.15 -14.24 -0.70
C SER A 113 11.33 -13.26 -0.75
N ASP A 114 11.53 -12.47 0.31
CA ASP A 114 12.81 -11.90 0.74
C ASP A 114 13.00 -11.97 2.28
N ARG A 115 12.45 -12.97 2.99
CA ARG A 115 12.96 -13.26 4.35
C ARG A 115 14.22 -14.07 4.18
N GLU A 116 15.27 -13.34 3.88
CA GLU A 116 16.48 -13.54 4.66
C GLU A 116 16.07 -13.62 6.15
N PRO A 117 16.22 -14.76 6.83
CA PRO A 117 15.76 -14.89 8.21
C PRO A 117 16.42 -13.80 9.07
N ALA A 118 15.65 -13.26 10.03
CA ALA A 118 16.21 -12.50 11.13
C ALA A 118 17.39 -13.31 11.71
N GLY A 119 18.61 -12.80 11.53
CA GLY A 119 19.85 -13.51 11.83
C GLY A 119 20.77 -13.81 10.63
N ARG A 120 20.55 -13.27 9.42
CA ARG A 120 21.56 -13.38 8.36
C ARG A 120 22.84 -12.68 8.79
N THR A 121 23.86 -13.50 8.95
CA THR A 121 25.22 -13.06 9.08
C THR A 121 25.71 -12.70 7.69
N HIS A 122 25.92 -11.41 7.41
CA HIS A 122 26.51 -10.98 6.14
C HIS A 122 28.01 -11.19 6.20
N LEU A 123 28.57 -11.82 5.16
CA LEU A 123 30.00 -12.03 5.04
C LEU A 123 30.63 -10.91 4.23
N VAL A 124 31.72 -10.34 4.76
CA VAL A 124 32.48 -9.26 4.14
C VAL A 124 33.96 -9.65 4.11
N ASP A 125 34.60 -9.51 2.96
CA ASP A 125 36.05 -9.66 2.85
C ASP A 125 36.73 -8.38 3.37
N CYS A 126 37.27 -8.44 4.58
CA CYS A 126 37.90 -7.33 5.28
C CYS A 126 39.38 -7.63 5.50
N ARG A 127 40.27 -6.84 4.87
CA ARG A 127 41.73 -6.94 5.02
C ARG A 127 42.29 -8.37 4.81
N GLY A 128 41.69 -9.13 3.91
CA GLY A 128 42.12 -10.50 3.56
C GLY A 128 41.49 -11.62 4.39
N ALA A 129 40.57 -11.31 5.30
CA ALA A 129 39.80 -12.28 6.08
C ALA A 129 38.29 -12.10 5.86
N ARG A 130 37.53 -13.18 6.06
CA ARG A 130 36.05 -13.16 6.00
C ARG A 130 35.47 -12.78 7.35
N HIS A 131 34.86 -11.62 7.43
CA HIS A 131 34.22 -11.09 8.62
C HIS A 131 32.70 -11.19 8.52
N ARG A 132 32.04 -11.27 9.68
CA ARG A 132 30.62 -11.48 9.87
C ARG A 132 29.99 -10.19 10.40
N LEU A 133 28.90 -9.77 9.76
CA LEU A 133 28.03 -8.70 10.24
C LEU A 133 26.69 -9.30 10.65
N ALA A 134 26.16 -8.92 11.80
CA ALA A 134 24.83 -9.35 12.24
C ALA A 134 24.19 -8.28 13.12
N LEU A 135 22.87 -8.38 13.31
CA LEU A 135 22.17 -7.58 14.32
C LEU A 135 22.51 -8.11 15.72
N VAL A 136 23.13 -7.26 16.54
CA VAL A 136 23.38 -7.51 17.97
C VAL A 136 22.67 -6.41 18.74
N ASP A 137 21.79 -6.78 19.67
CA ASP A 137 20.96 -5.86 20.44
C ASP A 137 20.20 -4.83 19.58
N GLY A 138 19.79 -5.25 18.39
CA GLY A 138 19.05 -4.41 17.45
C GLY A 138 19.91 -3.40 16.69
N VAL A 139 21.23 -3.61 16.60
CA VAL A 139 22.14 -2.76 15.81
C VAL A 139 23.00 -3.63 14.90
N LEU A 140 23.06 -3.27 13.61
CA LEU A 140 23.92 -3.96 12.63
C LEU A 140 25.40 -3.75 12.98
N SER A 141 26.05 -4.83 13.41
CA SER A 141 27.36 -4.78 14.05
C SER A 141 28.34 -5.80 13.45
N PRO A 142 29.64 -5.46 13.34
CA PRO A 142 30.67 -6.40 12.93
C PRO A 142 31.09 -7.28 14.12
N LEU A 143 30.94 -8.60 13.98
CA LEU A 143 31.17 -9.57 15.06
C LEU A 143 32.65 -9.93 15.26
N ASP A 144 33.46 -9.77 14.21
CA ASP A 144 34.87 -10.20 14.21
C ASP A 144 35.83 -9.02 14.50
N HIS A 145 35.33 -7.96 15.14
CA HIS A 145 36.11 -6.80 15.56
C HIS A 145 35.88 -6.46 17.02
N GLU A 146 36.97 -6.10 17.71
CA GLU A 146 36.88 -5.55 19.05
C GLU A 146 36.32 -4.12 19.02
N PRO A 147 35.54 -3.69 20.04
CA PRO A 147 34.94 -2.35 20.07
C PRO A 147 35.96 -1.21 19.94
N ALA A 148 37.16 -1.37 20.53
CA ALA A 148 38.24 -0.39 20.44
C ALA A 148 38.78 -0.26 19.01
N GLU A 149 38.80 -1.36 18.25
CA GLU A 149 39.19 -1.34 16.85
C GLU A 149 38.15 -0.57 16.02
N ILE A 150 36.87 -0.87 16.22
CA ILE A 150 35.76 -0.18 15.55
C ILE A 150 35.78 1.31 15.83
N GLN A 151 36.01 1.72 17.08
CA GLN A 151 36.08 3.13 17.44
C GLN A 151 37.24 3.85 16.75
N ARG A 152 38.43 3.23 16.72
CA ARG A 152 39.61 3.79 16.05
C ARG A 152 39.40 3.94 14.55
N GLU A 153 38.89 2.91 13.89
CA GLU A 153 38.64 2.92 12.44
C GLU A 153 37.53 3.92 12.07
N SER A 154 36.47 4.02 12.89
CA SER A 154 35.42 5.02 12.71
C SER A 154 35.95 6.45 12.84
N LEU A 155 36.86 6.70 13.79
CA LEU A 155 37.51 8.00 13.96
C LEU A 155 38.41 8.34 12.76
N LEU A 156 39.21 7.38 12.28
CA LEU A 156 40.04 7.58 11.09
C LEU A 156 39.18 7.90 9.86
N ALA A 157 38.05 7.23 9.69
CA ALA A 157 37.10 7.54 8.63
C ALA A 157 36.52 8.96 8.75
N ALA A 158 36.13 9.37 9.95
CA ALA A 158 35.62 10.72 10.21
C ALA A 158 36.67 11.82 9.95
N LEU A 159 37.96 11.51 10.11
CA LEU A 159 39.08 12.40 9.78
C LEU A 159 39.48 12.37 8.29
N GLY A 160 38.71 11.69 7.44
CA GLY A 160 38.92 11.65 5.98
C GLY A 160 39.73 10.45 5.48
N GLY A 161 40.07 9.50 6.36
CA GLY A 161 40.65 8.22 5.95
C GLY A 161 39.61 7.31 5.27
N PRO A 162 40.02 6.34 4.44
CA PRO A 162 39.09 5.36 3.88
C PRO A 162 38.56 4.46 5.00
N PRO A 163 37.23 4.34 5.19
CA PRO A 163 36.68 3.39 6.15
C PRO A 163 37.04 1.95 5.75
N MET A 164 37.19 1.07 6.73
CA MET A 164 37.40 -0.36 6.48
C MET A 164 36.17 -1.01 5.81
N PRO A 165 36.33 -2.12 5.07
CA PRO A 165 35.23 -2.77 4.35
C PRO A 165 34.00 -3.10 5.20
N CYS A 166 34.18 -3.57 6.44
CA CYS A 166 33.06 -3.84 7.34
C CYS A 166 32.22 -2.58 7.64
N LEU A 167 32.89 -1.45 7.90
CA LEU A 167 32.20 -0.19 8.17
C LEU A 167 31.56 0.40 6.90
N GLN A 168 32.18 0.19 5.72
CA GLN A 168 31.59 0.57 4.44
C GLN A 168 30.27 -0.14 4.19
N VAL A 169 30.24 -1.47 4.35
CA VAL A 169 29.01 -2.27 4.14
C VAL A 169 27.90 -1.85 5.11
N ILE A 170 28.24 -1.54 6.36
CA ILE A 170 27.27 -1.02 7.33
C ILE A 170 26.76 0.36 6.91
N ASP A 171 27.64 1.28 6.49
CA ASP A 171 27.24 2.61 6.02
C ASP A 171 26.33 2.51 4.78
N ASP A 172 26.69 1.67 3.81
CA ASP A 172 25.90 1.41 2.61
C ASP A 172 24.54 0.81 2.95
N ALA A 173 24.45 -0.12 3.90
CA ALA A 173 23.17 -0.67 4.35
C ALA A 173 22.24 0.43 4.91
N HIS A 174 22.79 1.43 5.61
CA HIS A 174 22.01 2.54 6.17
C HIS A 174 21.62 3.60 5.11
N ARG A 175 22.34 3.70 4.00
CA ARG A 175 22.06 4.68 2.93
C ARG A 175 21.25 4.10 1.78
N ASN A 176 21.60 2.90 1.35
CA ASN A 176 21.08 2.22 0.17
C ASN A 176 20.97 0.70 0.42
N PRO A 177 20.03 0.26 1.28
CA PRO A 177 19.83 -1.16 1.54
C PRO A 177 19.43 -1.89 0.26
N ALA A 178 19.83 -3.16 0.11
CA ALA A 178 19.49 -3.97 -1.07
C ALA A 178 17.97 -4.07 -1.31
N SER A 179 17.16 -4.03 -0.25
CA SER A 179 15.70 -4.05 -0.28
C SER A 179 15.04 -2.70 -0.60
N LEU A 180 15.82 -1.65 -0.90
CA LEU A 180 15.30 -0.28 -1.10
C LEU A 180 14.18 -0.22 -2.14
N THR A 181 14.27 -1.00 -3.22
CA THR A 181 13.22 -1.09 -4.24
C THR A 181 11.89 -1.56 -3.65
N GLY A 182 11.90 -2.63 -2.87
CA GLY A 182 10.69 -3.18 -2.22
C GLY A 182 10.13 -2.23 -1.15
N ILE A 183 11.00 -1.54 -0.40
CA ILE A 183 10.59 -0.50 0.56
C ILE A 183 9.87 0.64 -0.18
N ARG A 184 10.44 1.12 -1.29
CA ARG A 184 9.85 2.19 -2.10
C ARG A 184 8.48 1.80 -2.66
N GLU A 185 8.32 0.57 -3.11
CA GLU A 185 7.03 0.05 -3.61
C GLU A 185 5.98 0.02 -2.49
N ARG A 186 6.32 -0.53 -1.32
CA ARG A 186 5.41 -0.55 -0.15
C ARG A 186 4.96 0.86 0.24
N LEU A 187 5.90 1.80 0.32
CA LEU A 187 5.59 3.20 0.64
C LEU A 187 4.72 3.87 -0.43
N ALA A 188 4.95 3.57 -1.72
CA ALA A 188 4.10 4.07 -2.80
C ALA A 188 2.65 3.58 -2.70
N HIS A 189 2.43 2.40 -2.13
CA HIS A 189 1.11 1.83 -1.85
C HIS A 189 0.55 2.15 -0.47
N GLY A 190 1.28 2.94 0.35
CA GLY A 190 0.85 3.33 1.70
C GLY A 190 1.07 2.29 2.79
N ASP A 191 1.81 1.20 2.51
CA ASP A 191 2.21 0.21 3.50
C ASP A 191 3.45 0.66 4.28
N PHE A 192 3.24 1.64 5.17
CA PHE A 192 4.30 2.14 6.04
C PHE A 192 4.74 1.08 7.05
N ALA A 193 3.80 0.38 7.68
CA ALA A 193 4.11 -0.64 8.68
C ALA A 193 5.00 -1.73 8.10
N GLY A 194 4.62 -2.33 6.96
CA GLY A 194 5.43 -3.35 6.31
C GLY A 194 6.77 -2.82 5.79
N ALA A 195 6.86 -1.55 5.38
CA ALA A 195 8.14 -0.93 5.02
C ALA A 195 9.08 -0.80 6.23
N PHE A 196 8.55 -0.38 7.39
CA PHE A 196 9.32 -0.30 8.63
C PHE A 196 9.72 -1.68 9.16
N ASP A 197 8.84 -2.69 9.10
CA ASP A 197 9.17 -4.06 9.50
C ASP A 197 10.39 -4.59 8.71
N VAL A 198 10.44 -4.32 7.41
CA VAL A 198 11.60 -4.70 6.56
C VAL A 198 12.85 -3.93 6.99
N LEU A 199 12.75 -2.62 7.24
CA LEU A 199 13.90 -1.82 7.68
C LEU A 199 14.44 -2.26 9.04
N GLU A 200 13.57 -2.48 10.02
CA GLU A 200 13.94 -2.97 11.35
C GLU A 200 14.57 -4.36 11.28
N SER A 201 14.12 -5.21 10.36
CA SER A 201 14.74 -6.53 10.15
C SER A 201 16.16 -6.47 9.58
N LEU A 202 16.52 -5.38 8.88
CA LEU A 202 17.80 -5.23 8.18
C LEU A 202 18.81 -4.41 9.00
N LEU A 203 18.35 -3.29 9.56
CA LEU A 203 19.21 -2.32 10.26
C LEU A 203 19.04 -2.39 11.77
N GLY A 204 17.95 -3.03 12.22
CA GLY A 204 17.56 -3.10 13.62
C GLY A 204 16.59 -1.98 14.04
N PRO A 205 15.89 -2.17 15.16
CA PRO A 205 14.99 -1.16 15.72
C PRO A 205 15.77 0.10 16.11
N GLY A 206 15.28 1.26 15.69
CA GLY A 206 15.92 2.55 16.02
C GLY A 206 17.19 2.87 15.22
N ALA A 207 17.43 2.19 14.10
CA ALA A 207 18.51 2.53 13.18
C ALA A 207 18.43 4.02 12.76
N HIS A 208 19.57 4.71 12.85
CA HIS A 208 19.65 6.12 12.48
C HIS A 208 19.75 6.25 10.95
N LEU A 209 18.86 7.05 10.36
CA LEU A 209 18.88 7.31 8.93
C LEU A 209 20.09 8.19 8.57
N ARG A 210 20.93 7.68 7.68
CA ARG A 210 22.04 8.43 7.09
C ARG A 210 21.58 9.11 5.81
N ASP A 211 22.29 10.14 5.39
CA ASP A 211 22.02 10.80 4.11
C ASP A 211 22.18 9.81 2.96
N GLY A 212 21.19 9.73 2.09
CA GLY A 212 21.21 8.82 0.96
C GLY A 212 19.83 8.41 0.47
N PRO A 213 19.78 7.50 -0.52
CA PRO A 213 18.55 7.10 -1.18
C PRO A 213 17.43 6.64 -0.25
N LEU A 214 17.76 5.93 0.84
CA LEU A 214 16.77 5.50 1.83
C LEU A 214 16.09 6.69 2.52
N ARG A 215 16.88 7.66 2.98
CA ARG A 215 16.38 8.88 3.62
C ARG A 215 15.48 9.66 2.66
N ASP A 216 15.92 9.82 1.40
CA ASP A 216 15.16 10.55 0.38
C ASP A 216 13.80 9.90 0.08
N VAL A 217 13.77 8.57 0.00
CA VAL A 217 12.54 7.79 -0.22
C VAL A 217 11.57 7.98 0.95
N LEU A 218 12.05 7.85 2.19
CA LEU A 218 11.22 8.02 3.38
C LEU A 218 10.71 9.46 3.52
N GLU A 219 11.57 10.45 3.28
CA GLU A 219 11.19 11.87 3.30
C GLU A 219 10.13 12.18 2.23
N THR A 220 10.32 11.67 1.02
CA THR A 220 9.34 11.81 -0.07
C THR A 220 8.00 11.17 0.30
N ALA A 221 8.01 9.97 0.88
CA ALA A 221 6.79 9.29 1.32
C ALA A 221 6.07 10.07 2.43
N LEU A 222 6.80 10.61 3.39
CA LEU A 222 6.24 11.43 4.48
C LEU A 222 5.63 12.73 3.94
N ARG A 223 6.34 13.45 3.07
CA ARG A 223 5.85 14.67 2.41
C ARG A 223 4.54 14.38 1.68
N ARG A 224 4.50 13.34 0.85
CA ARG A 224 3.27 12.91 0.13
C ARG A 224 2.12 12.57 1.07
N ARG A 225 2.40 11.91 2.21
CA ARG A 225 1.38 11.58 3.21
C ARG A 225 0.80 12.84 3.86
N ILE A 226 1.65 13.81 4.19
CA ILE A 226 1.22 15.10 4.73
C ILE A 226 0.40 15.86 3.68
N ASP A 227 0.89 15.97 2.46
CA ASP A 227 0.18 16.65 1.36
C ASP A 227 -1.19 16.02 1.09
N HIS A 228 -1.25 14.70 1.04
CA HIS A 228 -2.51 13.96 0.91
C HIS A 228 -3.44 14.20 2.11
N GLY A 229 -2.91 14.26 3.34
CA GLY A 229 -3.68 14.57 4.53
C GLY A 229 -4.24 16.01 4.54
N LEU A 230 -3.45 16.98 4.10
CA LEU A 230 -3.88 18.37 3.92
C LEU A 230 -4.96 18.48 2.85
N TYR A 231 -4.76 17.82 1.70
CA TYR A 231 -5.76 17.73 0.65
C TYR A 231 -7.08 17.14 1.18
N ARG A 232 -7.01 16.01 1.90
CA ARG A 232 -8.18 15.31 2.44
C ARG A 232 -8.93 16.09 3.52
N SER A 233 -8.25 16.98 4.24
CA SER A 233 -8.86 17.86 5.25
C SER A 233 -9.33 19.20 4.67
N GLY A 234 -9.14 19.43 3.37
CA GLY A 234 -9.46 20.72 2.72
C GLY A 234 -8.51 21.85 3.09
N LEU A 235 -7.39 21.54 3.77
CA LEU A 235 -6.33 22.47 4.15
C LEU A 235 -5.23 22.58 3.09
N GLY A 236 -5.29 21.74 2.05
CA GLY A 236 -4.39 21.83 0.91
C GLY A 236 -4.64 23.09 0.09
N GLN A 237 -3.57 23.78 -0.30
CA GLN A 237 -3.65 24.80 -1.34
C GLN A 237 -4.30 24.17 -2.59
N PRO A 238 -5.33 24.80 -3.18
CA PRO A 238 -5.84 24.37 -4.47
C PRO A 238 -4.65 24.34 -5.44
N GLY A 239 -4.36 23.17 -6.01
CA GLY A 239 -3.34 23.08 -7.05
C GLY A 239 -3.67 24.04 -8.19
N PRO A 240 -2.68 24.45 -9.00
CA PRO A 240 -2.95 25.19 -10.23
C PRO A 240 -4.04 24.44 -11.02
N PRO A 241 -4.95 25.15 -11.71
CA PRO A 241 -5.99 24.49 -12.48
C PRO A 241 -5.32 23.45 -13.38
N GLY A 242 -5.54 22.17 -13.07
CA GLY A 242 -4.90 21.09 -13.78
C GLY A 242 -5.19 21.23 -15.27
N THR A 243 -4.30 20.71 -16.11
CA THR A 243 -4.59 20.51 -17.53
C THR A 243 -6.00 19.95 -17.63
N GLU A 244 -6.90 20.62 -18.36
CA GLU A 244 -8.27 20.17 -18.52
C GLU A 244 -8.22 18.71 -19.00
N TYR A 245 -8.36 17.76 -18.08
CA TYR A 245 -8.66 16.39 -18.43
C TYR A 245 -10.00 16.53 -19.12
N ARG A 246 -9.98 16.48 -20.46
CA ARG A 246 -11.16 16.60 -21.31
C ARG A 246 -12.01 15.37 -21.04
N LYS A 247 -12.68 15.35 -19.89
CA LYS A 247 -13.79 14.47 -19.60
C LYS A 247 -14.71 14.69 -20.78
N ARG A 248 -14.89 13.67 -21.63
CA ARG A 248 -16.14 13.59 -22.39
C ARG A 248 -17.22 13.81 -21.35
N ARG A 249 -17.95 14.92 -21.47
CA ARG A 249 -18.98 15.34 -20.52
C ARG A 249 -20.09 14.28 -20.52
N ALA A 250 -19.92 13.23 -19.72
CA ALA A 250 -21.00 12.73 -18.88
C ALA A 250 -20.79 13.44 -17.54
N ALA A 251 -21.75 14.27 -17.16
CA ALA A 251 -21.64 15.20 -16.04
C ALA A 251 -21.44 14.47 -14.69
N VAL A 252 -20.20 14.19 -14.31
CA VAL A 252 -19.85 13.79 -12.94
C VAL A 252 -19.73 15.08 -12.12
N ARG A 253 -20.87 15.57 -11.66
CA ARG A 253 -20.95 16.52 -10.54
C ARG A 253 -20.49 15.79 -9.29
N THR A 254 -19.49 16.30 -8.60
CA THR A 254 -19.24 16.00 -7.18
C THR A 254 -20.43 16.53 -6.39
N HIS A 255 -21.45 15.70 -6.21
CA HIS A 255 -22.58 16.00 -5.35
C HIS A 255 -22.24 15.69 -3.89
N PRO A 256 -22.83 16.41 -2.92
CA PRO A 256 -22.72 16.07 -1.51
C PRO A 256 -23.15 14.62 -1.27
N ARG A 257 -22.62 13.99 -0.20
CA ARG A 257 -22.88 12.59 0.17
C ARG A 257 -24.33 12.26 0.58
N GLN A 258 -25.22 13.23 0.46
CA GLN A 258 -26.63 13.09 0.76
C GLN A 258 -27.39 13.03 -0.57
N ALA A 259 -28.28 12.05 -0.70
CA ALA A 259 -29.28 12.09 -1.76
C ALA A 259 -30.14 13.36 -1.55
N LEU A 260 -30.04 14.31 -2.49
CA LEU A 260 -30.97 15.43 -2.59
C LEU A 260 -32.35 14.84 -2.91
N GLY A 261 -33.23 14.90 -1.93
CA GLY A 261 -34.62 14.49 -2.05
C GLY A 261 -35.36 15.33 -3.09
N ARG A 262 -36.40 14.74 -3.66
CA ARG A 262 -37.51 15.47 -4.23
C ARG A 262 -38.78 15.07 -3.50
#